data_AF-A0AAW1BAG2-F1
#
_entry.id   AF-A0AAW1BAG2-F1
#
_cell.length_a   1.000
_cell.length_b   1.000
_cell.length_c   1.000
_cell.angle_alpha   90.00
_cell.angle_beta   90.00
_cell.angle_gamma   90.00
#
_symmetry.space_group_name_H-M   'P 1'
#
loop_
_entity.id
_entity.type
_entity.pdbx_description
1 polymer ?
#
loop_
_entity_poly.entity_id
_entity_poly.type
_entity_poly.pdbx_seq_one_letter_code
_entity_poly.pdbx_strand_id
1 'polypeptide(L)'
;MLAAPDDGLSLTIAQIVERLKSSGLHAQLERQARLSLHNPEIKLQSLKEDIKEFLKASGWEKKLHNAVYREISMFPLPCSPSVPPEHIKEPLAYMRKAQANWEKRILKSLNNMCIELGIPLSQKRPLSEQKELLNKWNEMGTDEPDLSLFRPVYAPKDFLEVLMNLRNPNYDTSELSNFRNHLGLIQVPLNVRDIHELKEYFSELDLNTGQMDIDDSAHVPAELFESEHVRLGQKVLMEQDSAAAQQYVRQGSPNSLRAELWALILNISSQPEDILYYEQLKSNVIQYNLLVDSLIYKDVKLTASNDDYYFVFEDYLYQVLLCFSRDTSVLEHFAYNSATPPRSFIRGKLGMEQYAVFYPPNGVIPFHGFSMYVAPLCFLYNEPSKLYQIFREIYVRYFFRLHSISSHSSGIVSLCLLFENLLQSRLPQLFYHLREIGAQPLRISFKWMVRAFSGYLATDQLLFLWDRILGYNTLEILAVLAAAVFAFRAGNLMEVTSLAAAEAVLADLSTLKVMPLLQIFLFATDSSSLSKGTGATLLGFSTGASNPVYQLAAFELIFLSDVRCAALGVDSLSLALIRFSPFLWGFL
;
A
#
# COMPACT_ATOMS: atom_id res chain seq x y z
N MET A 1 -31.47 -24.78 3.41
CA MET A 1 -32.29 -23.56 3.20
C MET A 1 -31.39 -22.53 2.57
N LEU A 2 -31.50 -22.35 1.25
CA LEU A 2 -30.79 -21.33 0.50
C LEU A 2 -31.55 -20.02 0.72
N ALA A 3 -30.93 -19.02 1.35
CA ALA A 3 -31.47 -17.67 1.38
C ALA A 3 -31.55 -17.15 -0.06
N ALA A 4 -32.67 -16.52 -0.42
CA ALA A 4 -32.84 -15.93 -1.74
C ALA A 4 -31.80 -14.81 -1.95
N PRO A 5 -31.27 -14.63 -3.17
CA PRO A 5 -30.27 -13.59 -3.46
C PRO A 5 -30.73 -12.15 -3.14
N ASP A 6 -32.04 -11.90 -3.12
CA ASP A 6 -32.62 -10.57 -2.80
C ASP A 6 -32.51 -10.16 -1.32
N ASP A 7 -32.43 -11.11 -0.39
CA ASP A 7 -32.36 -10.80 1.05
C ASP A 7 -30.98 -10.23 1.44
N GLY A 8 -29.91 -10.71 0.79
CA GLY A 8 -28.54 -10.28 1.06
C GLY A 8 -28.23 -8.86 0.56
N LEU A 9 -28.75 -8.50 -0.62
CA LEU A 9 -28.61 -7.14 -1.15
C LEU A 9 -29.38 -6.13 -0.30
N SER A 10 -30.60 -6.49 0.11
CA SER A 10 -31.44 -5.65 0.98
C SER A 10 -30.79 -5.40 2.35
N LEU A 11 -30.16 -6.41 2.94
CA LEU A 11 -29.40 -6.28 4.19
C LEU A 11 -28.17 -5.37 4.03
N THR A 12 -27.45 -5.50 2.92
CA THR A 12 -26.27 -4.66 2.59
C THR A 12 -26.66 -3.19 2.47
N ILE A 13 -27.73 -2.91 1.73
CA ILE A 13 -28.25 -1.55 1.57
C ILE A 13 -28.68 -0.99 2.94
N ALA A 14 -29.38 -1.77 3.77
CA ALA A 14 -29.82 -1.33 5.09
C ALA A 14 -28.64 -0.92 5.99
N GLN A 15 -27.57 -1.71 6.01
CA GLN A 15 -26.37 -1.42 6.82
C GLN A 15 -25.61 -0.20 6.31
N ILE A 16 -25.43 -0.07 4.99
CA ILE A 16 -24.80 1.11 4.40
C ILE A 16 -25.60 2.37 4.76
N VAL A 17 -26.93 2.32 4.63
CA VAL A 17 -27.81 3.43 5.00
C VAL A 17 -27.70 3.77 6.49
N GLU A 18 -27.62 2.78 7.37
CA GLU A 18 -27.46 2.99 8.81
C GLU A 18 -26.14 3.72 9.13
N ARG A 19 -25.02 3.27 8.54
CA ARG A 19 -23.72 3.94 8.71
C ARG A 19 -23.71 5.34 8.14
N LEU A 20 -24.26 5.53 6.94
CA LEU A 20 -24.35 6.85 6.33
C LEU A 20 -25.23 7.79 7.16
N LYS A 21 -26.33 7.31 7.75
CA LYS A 21 -27.16 8.09 8.69
C LYS A 21 -26.39 8.55 9.92
N SER A 22 -25.46 7.73 10.42
CA SER A 22 -24.58 8.10 11.54
C SER A 22 -23.42 9.02 11.14
N SER A 23 -23.20 9.22 9.84
CA SER A 23 -22.08 10.02 9.33
C SER A 23 -22.42 11.52 9.24
N GLY A 24 -21.38 12.36 9.21
CA GLY A 24 -21.53 13.81 8.98
C GLY A 24 -22.16 14.14 7.62
N LEU A 25 -22.05 13.25 6.62
CA LEU A 25 -22.65 13.45 5.29
C LEU A 25 -24.18 13.50 5.37
N HIS A 26 -24.80 12.71 6.24
CA HIS A 26 -26.26 12.75 6.40
C HIS A 26 -26.73 14.10 6.95
N ALA A 27 -26.04 14.63 7.96
CA ALA A 27 -26.33 15.95 8.51
C ALA A 27 -26.11 17.07 7.46
N GLN A 28 -25.08 16.95 6.62
CA GLN A 28 -24.83 17.90 5.52
C GLN A 28 -25.94 17.84 4.45
N LEU A 29 -26.33 16.64 4.03
CA LEU A 29 -27.43 16.43 3.08
C LEU A 29 -28.74 16.98 3.63
N GLU A 30 -29.05 16.74 4.90
CA GLU A 30 -30.24 17.27 5.55
C GLU A 30 -30.22 18.79 5.60
N ARG A 31 -29.09 19.40 5.99
CA ARG A 31 -28.93 20.86 6.00
C ARG A 31 -29.17 21.46 4.62
N GLN A 32 -28.65 20.84 3.57
CA GLN A 32 -28.80 21.33 2.19
C GLN A 32 -30.21 21.15 1.66
N ALA A 33 -30.86 20.03 1.96
CA ALA A 33 -32.27 19.84 1.67
C ALA A 33 -33.13 20.91 2.35
N ARG A 34 -32.83 21.27 3.61
CA ARG A 34 -33.54 22.37 4.31
C ARG A 34 -33.28 23.73 3.66
N LEU A 35 -32.04 24.04 3.28
CA LEU A 35 -31.72 25.29 2.58
C LEU A 35 -32.42 25.40 1.22
N SER A 36 -32.61 24.28 0.53
CA SER A 36 -33.29 24.24 -0.77
C SER A 36 -34.76 24.69 -0.68
N LEU A 37 -35.40 24.58 0.48
CA LEU A 37 -36.79 25.02 0.69
C LEU A 37 -36.99 26.53 0.49
N HIS A 38 -35.91 27.31 0.52
CA HIS A 38 -35.95 28.74 0.20
C HIS A 38 -35.85 29.03 -1.30
N ASN A 39 -35.62 28.02 -2.14
CA ASN A 39 -35.57 28.17 -3.58
C ASN A 39 -37.01 28.23 -4.15
N PRO A 40 -37.38 29.31 -4.88
CA PRO A 40 -38.71 29.46 -5.46
C PRO A 40 -39.09 28.39 -6.49
N GLU A 41 -38.12 27.63 -7.01
CA GLU A 41 -38.36 26.53 -7.94
C GLU A 41 -38.93 25.27 -7.26
N ILE A 42 -38.76 25.13 -5.93
CA ILE A 42 -39.24 23.98 -5.17
C ILE A 42 -40.70 24.20 -4.76
N LYS A 43 -41.59 23.35 -5.27
CA LYS A 43 -43.04 23.43 -5.01
C LYS A 43 -43.44 22.45 -3.93
N LEU A 44 -44.37 22.85 -3.07
CA LEU A 44 -44.89 21.98 -2.01
C LEU A 44 -45.56 20.69 -2.56
N GLN A 45 -46.14 20.77 -3.76
CA GLN A 45 -46.85 19.65 -4.40
C GLN A 45 -45.91 18.56 -4.96
N SER A 46 -44.68 18.93 -5.32
CA SER A 46 -43.64 18.06 -5.87
C SER A 46 -42.39 18.04 -4.98
N LEU A 47 -42.54 18.36 -3.69
CA LEU A 47 -41.44 18.68 -2.77
C LEU A 47 -40.32 17.64 -2.76
N LYS A 48 -40.67 16.35 -2.71
CA LYS A 48 -39.70 15.25 -2.64
C LYS A 48 -38.89 15.14 -3.93
N GLU A 49 -39.56 15.25 -5.08
CA GLU A 49 -38.97 15.16 -6.41
C GLU A 49 -38.12 16.40 -6.71
N ASP A 50 -38.62 17.59 -6.40
CA ASP A 50 -37.90 18.86 -6.56
C ASP A 50 -36.64 18.91 -5.69
N ILE A 51 -36.69 18.45 -4.43
CA ILE A 51 -35.50 18.35 -3.56
C ILE A 51 -34.49 17.34 -4.13
N LYS A 52 -34.95 16.20 -4.66
CA LYS A 52 -34.05 15.22 -5.29
C LYS A 52 -33.35 15.79 -6.52
N GLU A 53 -34.10 16.46 -7.40
CA GLU A 53 -33.54 17.12 -8.59
C GLU A 53 -32.57 18.22 -8.20
N PHE A 54 -32.90 19.01 -7.17
CA PHE A 54 -32.00 20.02 -6.62
C PHE A 54 -30.70 19.40 -6.11
N LEU A 55 -30.76 18.36 -5.27
CA LEU A 55 -29.57 17.68 -4.72
C LEU A 55 -28.72 17.04 -5.83
N LYS A 56 -29.36 16.57 -6.90
CA LYS A 56 -28.70 16.07 -8.09
C LYS A 56 -27.96 17.16 -8.85
N ALA A 57 -28.64 18.27 -9.16
CA ALA A 57 -28.05 19.40 -9.88
C ALA A 57 -26.94 20.11 -9.08
N SER A 58 -27.01 20.07 -7.75
CA SER A 58 -26.00 20.67 -6.85
C SER A 58 -24.83 19.74 -6.50
N GLY A 59 -24.76 18.55 -7.11
CA GLY A 59 -23.63 17.61 -6.95
C GLY A 59 -23.64 16.76 -5.68
N TRP A 60 -24.68 16.86 -4.85
CA TRP A 60 -24.82 16.04 -3.65
C TRP A 60 -25.12 14.56 -3.94
N GLU A 61 -25.80 14.28 -5.05
CA GLU A 61 -25.95 12.90 -5.55
C GLU A 61 -24.57 12.25 -5.75
N LYS A 62 -23.61 12.97 -6.33
CA LYS A 62 -22.26 12.46 -6.55
C LYS A 62 -21.51 12.20 -5.25
N LYS A 63 -21.58 13.12 -4.29
CA LYS A 63 -20.99 12.93 -2.96
C LYS A 63 -21.57 11.70 -2.25
N LEU A 64 -22.88 11.49 -2.36
CA LEU A 64 -23.53 10.31 -1.81
C LEU A 64 -23.08 9.02 -2.53
N HIS A 65 -23.00 9.02 -3.86
CA HIS A 65 -22.48 7.89 -4.62
C HIS A 65 -21.05 7.54 -4.21
N ASN A 66 -20.15 8.51 -4.07
CA ASN A 66 -18.78 8.27 -3.63
C ASN A 66 -18.73 7.72 -2.20
N ALA A 67 -19.59 8.20 -1.30
CA ALA A 67 -19.69 7.67 0.06
C ALA A 67 -20.21 6.22 0.10
N VAL A 68 -21.21 5.90 -0.72
CA VAL A 68 -21.71 4.52 -0.88
C VAL A 68 -20.61 3.62 -1.47
N TYR A 69 -19.92 4.08 -2.51
CA TYR A 69 -18.82 3.37 -3.13
C TYR A 69 -17.70 3.06 -2.13
N ARG A 70 -17.36 4.04 -1.29
CA ARG A 70 -16.40 3.90 -0.19
C ARG A 70 -16.82 2.80 0.79
N GLU A 71 -18.08 2.78 1.23
CA GLU A 71 -18.59 1.76 2.15
C GLU A 71 -18.51 0.35 1.53
N ILE A 72 -18.90 0.20 0.27
CA ILE A 72 -18.83 -1.07 -0.47
C ILE A 72 -17.38 -1.54 -0.62
N SER A 73 -16.45 -0.61 -0.85
CA SER A 73 -15.04 -0.93 -1.10
C SER A 73 -14.25 -1.28 0.16
N MET A 74 -14.67 -0.75 1.32
CA MET A 74 -13.94 -0.93 2.59
C MET A 74 -14.45 -2.09 3.44
N PHE A 75 -15.77 -2.30 3.48
CA PHE A 75 -16.35 -3.24 4.41
C PHE A 75 -16.76 -4.54 3.71
N PRO A 76 -16.43 -5.71 4.30
CA PRO A 76 -16.90 -6.97 3.76
C PRO A 76 -18.43 -6.97 3.73
N LEU A 77 -18.99 -7.65 2.71
CA LEU A 77 -20.43 -7.85 2.59
C LEU A 77 -21.01 -8.39 3.90
N PRO A 78 -22.25 -7.99 4.26
CA PRO A 78 -22.86 -8.40 5.51
C PRO A 78 -22.89 -9.93 5.62
N CYS A 79 -22.30 -10.46 6.68
CA CYS A 79 -22.58 -11.81 7.11
C CYS A 79 -23.94 -11.85 7.80
N SER A 80 -24.63 -13.00 7.73
CA SER A 80 -25.85 -13.25 8.50
C SER A 80 -25.65 -12.84 9.97
N PRO A 81 -26.64 -12.20 10.63
CA PRO A 81 -26.55 -11.80 12.05
C PRO A 81 -26.30 -12.98 13.00
N SER A 82 -26.40 -14.22 12.52
CA SER A 82 -26.02 -15.44 13.23
C SER A 82 -24.50 -15.68 13.32
N VAL A 83 -23.67 -14.94 12.58
CA VAL A 83 -22.20 -15.10 12.58
C VAL A 83 -21.61 -14.30 13.75
N PRO A 84 -20.81 -14.92 14.64
CA PRO A 84 -20.15 -14.21 15.73
C PRO A 84 -19.29 -13.04 15.22
N PRO A 85 -19.26 -11.87 15.90
CA PRO A 85 -18.46 -10.72 15.47
C PRO A 85 -16.98 -11.04 15.25
N GLU A 86 -16.45 -11.96 16.07
CA GLU A 86 -15.09 -12.47 15.96
C GLU A 86 -14.80 -13.22 14.64
N HIS A 87 -15.79 -13.86 14.03
CA HIS A 87 -15.66 -14.51 12.72
C HIS A 87 -15.73 -13.50 11.56
N ILE A 88 -16.34 -12.34 11.78
CA ILE A 88 -16.36 -11.23 10.81
C ILE A 88 -14.96 -10.61 10.72
N LYS A 89 -14.25 -10.49 11.85
CA LYS A 89 -12.87 -9.98 11.91
C LYS A 89 -11.87 -10.96 11.29
N GLU A 90 -11.96 -12.23 11.68
CA GLU A 90 -11.09 -13.30 11.19
C GLU A 90 -11.78 -14.66 11.31
N PRO A 91 -12.14 -15.30 10.19
CA PRO A 91 -12.88 -16.56 10.21
C PRO A 91 -12.06 -17.73 10.78
N LEU A 92 -10.74 -17.73 10.61
CA LEU A 92 -9.90 -18.87 11.01
C LEU A 92 -9.45 -18.75 12.47
N ALA A 93 -9.88 -19.68 13.32
CA ALA A 93 -9.58 -19.67 14.76
C ALA A 93 -8.07 -19.70 15.07
N TYR A 94 -7.27 -20.46 14.30
CA TYR A 94 -5.83 -20.53 14.50
C TYR A 94 -5.12 -19.21 14.13
N MET A 95 -5.65 -18.47 13.15
CA MET A 95 -5.18 -17.11 12.80
C MET A 95 -5.50 -16.14 13.93
N ARG A 96 -6.73 -16.15 14.47
CA ARG A 96 -7.09 -15.34 15.65
C ARG A 96 -6.17 -15.60 16.83
N LYS A 97 -5.89 -16.87 17.12
CA LYS A 97 -4.98 -17.25 18.21
C LYS A 97 -3.55 -16.75 17.96
N ALA A 98 -3.04 -16.87 16.73
CA ALA A 98 -1.72 -16.37 16.37
C ALA A 98 -1.62 -14.84 16.49
N GLN A 99 -2.63 -14.12 15.98
CA GLN A 99 -2.72 -12.67 16.11
C GLN A 99 -2.75 -12.22 17.57
N ALA A 100 -3.60 -12.82 18.41
CA ALA A 100 -3.68 -12.49 19.83
C ALA A 100 -2.36 -12.78 20.58
N ASN A 101 -1.64 -13.85 20.19
CA ASN A 101 -0.32 -14.14 20.75
C ASN A 101 0.74 -13.14 20.31
N TRP A 102 0.66 -12.67 19.06
CA TRP A 102 1.55 -11.65 18.54
C TRP A 102 1.36 -10.32 19.27
N GLU A 103 0.11 -9.89 19.45
CA GLU A 103 -0.24 -8.68 20.23
C GLU A 103 0.29 -8.75 21.66
N LYS A 104 0.14 -9.90 22.33
CA LYS A 104 0.70 -10.10 23.67
C LYS A 104 2.21 -9.93 23.71
N ARG A 105 2.94 -10.36 22.66
CA ARG A 105 4.40 -10.17 22.56
C ARG A 105 4.75 -8.70 22.38
N ILE A 106 4.06 -7.98 21.49
CA ILE A 106 4.23 -6.53 21.29
C ILE A 106 3.98 -5.77 22.60
N LEU A 107 2.85 -6.03 23.26
CA LEU A 107 2.51 -5.39 24.54
C LEU A 107 3.53 -5.70 25.63
N LYS A 108 4.03 -6.93 25.70
CA LYS A 108 5.09 -7.30 26.65
C LYS A 108 6.38 -6.53 26.37
N SER A 109 6.78 -6.41 25.11
CA SER A 109 7.96 -5.65 24.69
C SER A 109 7.84 -4.17 25.08
N LEU A 110 6.69 -3.55 24.80
CA LEU A 110 6.38 -2.17 25.18
C LEU A 110 6.40 -1.95 26.70
N ASN A 111 5.74 -2.81 27.47
CA ASN A 111 5.70 -2.70 28.93
C ASN A 111 7.08 -2.93 29.57
N ASN A 112 7.86 -3.87 29.04
CA ASN A 112 9.24 -4.08 29.50
C ASN A 112 10.09 -2.83 29.29
N MET A 113 9.93 -2.14 28.15
CA MET A 113 10.63 -0.88 27.89
C MET A 113 10.23 0.22 28.87
N CYS A 114 8.93 0.36 29.18
CA CYS A 114 8.47 1.27 30.25
C CYS A 114 9.13 1.00 31.59
N ILE A 115 9.24 -0.28 31.99
CA ILE A 115 9.83 -0.67 33.28
C ILE A 115 11.34 -0.42 33.26
N GLU A 116 12.04 -0.79 32.19
CA GLU A 116 13.49 -0.66 32.02
C GLU A 116 13.93 0.81 32.04
N LEU A 117 13.19 1.68 31.35
CA LEU A 117 13.50 3.11 31.24
C LEU A 117 12.89 3.96 32.38
N GLY A 118 11.97 3.39 33.18
CA GLY A 118 11.23 4.13 34.21
C GLY A 118 10.28 5.20 33.65
N ILE A 119 9.87 5.08 32.38
CA ILE A 119 9.04 6.07 31.66
C ILE A 119 7.58 5.60 31.61
N PRO A 120 6.59 6.45 31.97
CA PRO A 120 5.18 6.09 31.85
C PRO A 120 4.73 6.04 30.38
N LEU A 121 3.71 5.24 30.08
CA LEU A 121 3.13 5.17 28.73
C LEU A 121 2.57 6.52 28.25
N SER A 122 1.98 7.30 29.16
CA SER A 122 1.43 8.62 28.89
C SER A 122 1.62 9.53 30.10
N GLN A 123 2.02 10.78 29.84
CA GLN A 123 2.09 11.83 30.85
C GLN A 123 1.71 13.19 30.25
N LYS A 124 1.13 14.07 31.06
CA LYS A 124 0.90 15.45 30.67
C LYS A 124 2.24 16.19 30.64
N ARG A 125 2.56 16.89 29.56
CA ARG A 125 3.79 17.69 29.46
C ARG A 125 3.73 18.90 30.38
N PRO A 126 4.85 19.31 31.01
CA PRO A 126 4.99 20.62 31.64
C PRO A 126 4.67 21.77 30.67
N LEU A 127 4.18 22.90 31.19
CA LEU A 127 3.81 24.06 30.37
C LEU A 127 5.00 24.64 29.58
N SER A 128 6.22 24.53 30.10
CA SER A 128 7.44 24.94 29.41
C SER A 128 7.68 24.13 28.14
N GLU A 129 7.63 22.80 28.24
CA GLU A 129 7.78 21.88 27.10
C GLU A 129 6.65 22.06 26.08
N GLN A 130 5.41 22.28 26.55
CA GLN A 130 4.29 22.58 25.66
C GLN A 130 4.55 23.83 24.82
N LYS A 131 5.05 24.91 25.45
CA LYS A 131 5.37 26.16 24.75
C LYS A 131 6.52 25.98 23.77
N GLU A 132 7.55 25.24 24.15
CA GLU A 132 8.69 24.93 23.28
C GLU A 132 8.26 24.14 22.04
N LEU A 133 7.56 23.02 22.23
CA LEU A 133 7.09 22.18 21.13
C LEU A 133 6.10 22.91 20.21
N LEU A 134 5.25 23.78 20.78
CA LEU A 134 4.34 24.60 19.97
C LEU A 134 5.12 25.58 19.08
N ASN A 135 6.16 26.21 19.61
CA ASN A 135 7.00 27.14 18.84
C ASN A 135 7.83 26.42 17.77
N LYS A 136 8.29 25.20 18.05
CA LYS A 136 9.11 24.38 17.16
C LYS A 136 8.30 23.39 16.30
N TRP A 137 6.97 23.48 16.26
CA TRP A 137 6.12 22.47 15.61
C TRP A 137 6.48 22.22 14.14
N ASN A 138 6.99 23.23 13.43
CA ASN A 138 7.40 23.14 12.04
C ASN A 138 8.89 22.83 11.84
N GLU A 139 9.65 22.68 12.93
CA GLU A 139 11.11 22.49 12.95
C GLU A 139 11.51 21.40 13.97
N MET A 140 10.61 20.45 14.24
CA MET A 140 10.84 19.34 15.17
C MET A 140 12.03 18.45 14.78
N GLY A 141 12.40 18.41 13.49
CA GLY A 141 13.56 17.69 12.99
C GLY A 141 14.90 18.23 13.46
N THR A 142 14.92 19.50 13.91
CA THR A 142 16.12 20.14 14.48
C THR A 142 16.43 19.67 15.90
N ASP A 143 15.44 19.08 16.60
CA ASP A 143 15.65 18.54 17.93
C ASP A 143 16.39 17.19 17.83
N GLU A 144 17.48 17.04 18.59
CA GLU A 144 18.21 15.79 18.73
C GLU A 144 18.01 15.19 20.13
N PRO A 145 16.85 14.54 20.39
CA PRO A 145 16.66 13.84 21.65
C PRO A 145 17.62 12.66 21.76
N ASP A 146 18.11 12.38 22.97
CA ASP A 146 18.83 11.14 23.23
C ASP A 146 17.87 9.95 23.17
N LEU A 147 17.92 9.23 22.06
CA LEU A 147 17.10 8.06 21.78
C LEU A 147 17.91 6.76 21.89
N SER A 148 19.13 6.80 22.42
CA SER A 148 20.05 5.64 22.47
C SER A 148 19.43 4.43 23.16
N LEU A 149 18.71 4.66 24.26
CA LEU A 149 18.07 3.63 25.09
C LEU A 149 16.77 3.07 24.51
N PHE A 150 16.14 3.76 23.56
CA PHE A 150 14.90 3.27 22.94
C PHE A 150 15.25 2.19 21.91
N ARG A 151 14.52 1.09 21.89
CA ARG A 151 14.65 0.08 20.82
C ARG A 151 13.31 -0.07 20.11
N PRO A 152 13.27 -0.45 18.83
CA PRO A 152 12.00 -0.78 18.19
C PRO A 152 11.26 -1.85 19.00
N VAL A 153 9.93 -1.73 19.09
CA VAL A 153 9.11 -2.73 19.80
C VAL A 153 9.18 -4.07 19.09
N TYR A 154 9.19 -4.03 17.76
CA TYR A 154 9.45 -5.15 16.84
C TYR A 154 9.90 -4.61 15.47
N ALA A 155 10.58 -5.46 14.71
CA ALA A 155 10.97 -5.23 13.32
C ALA A 155 10.30 -6.25 12.38
N PRO A 156 10.31 -6.03 11.05
CA PRO A 156 9.77 -6.99 10.09
C PRO A 156 10.34 -8.40 10.25
N LYS A 157 11.64 -8.53 10.58
CA LYS A 157 12.26 -9.84 10.83
C LYS A 157 11.60 -10.61 11.97
N ASP A 158 11.31 -9.94 13.10
CA ASP A 158 10.64 -10.56 14.25
C ASP A 158 9.24 -11.05 13.88
N PHE A 159 8.54 -10.27 13.04
CA PHE A 159 7.21 -10.61 12.59
C PHE A 159 7.21 -11.80 11.62
N LEU A 160 8.16 -11.86 10.68
CA LEU A 160 8.33 -13.01 9.79
C LEU A 160 8.54 -14.32 10.57
N GLU A 161 9.36 -14.29 11.62
CA GLU A 161 9.57 -15.46 12.48
C GLU A 161 8.25 -15.94 13.13
N VAL A 162 7.31 -15.04 13.44
CA VAL A 162 5.98 -15.44 13.90
C VAL A 162 5.18 -16.13 12.79
N LEU A 163 5.20 -15.57 11.58
CA LEU A 163 4.48 -16.15 10.44
C LEU A 163 5.01 -17.52 10.03
N MET A 164 6.32 -17.72 10.07
CA MET A 164 6.98 -19.01 9.78
C MET A 164 6.55 -20.13 10.74
N ASN A 165 6.15 -19.77 11.96
CA ASN A 165 5.70 -20.70 13.00
C ASN A 165 4.17 -20.90 13.01
N LEU A 166 3.45 -20.25 12.09
CA LEU A 166 2.01 -20.40 11.96
C LEU A 166 1.68 -21.80 11.43
N ARG A 167 0.79 -22.51 12.14
CA ARG A 167 0.34 -23.86 11.77
C ARG A 167 -1.16 -23.96 11.91
N ASN A 168 -1.82 -24.59 10.94
CA ASN A 168 -3.21 -24.97 11.05
C ASN A 168 -3.30 -26.33 11.78
N PRO A 169 -3.92 -26.41 12.97
CA PRO A 169 -4.03 -27.66 13.74
C PRO A 169 -4.80 -28.77 13.02
N ASN A 170 -5.67 -28.41 12.07
CA ASN A 170 -6.50 -29.34 11.31
C ASN A 170 -5.89 -29.70 9.95
N TYR A 171 -4.68 -29.23 9.67
CA TYR A 171 -3.98 -29.51 8.42
C TYR A 171 -2.79 -30.42 8.73
N ASP A 172 -2.94 -31.70 8.39
CA ASP A 172 -1.86 -32.65 8.56
C ASP A 172 -0.86 -32.49 7.41
N THR A 173 0.34 -32.00 7.73
CA THR A 173 1.45 -31.85 6.78
C THR A 173 1.93 -33.22 6.25
N SER A 174 1.50 -34.34 6.85
CA SER A 174 1.96 -35.68 6.48
C SER A 174 1.19 -36.35 5.33
N GLU A 175 -0.02 -35.91 4.97
CA GLU A 175 -0.92 -36.70 4.09
C GLU A 175 -1.12 -36.18 2.64
N LEU A 176 -0.48 -35.07 2.22
CA LEU A 176 -0.57 -34.61 0.82
C LEU A 176 0.81 -34.44 0.18
N SER A 177 1.15 -35.39 -0.69
CA SER A 177 2.37 -35.49 -1.51
C SER A 177 2.56 -34.38 -2.57
N ASN A 178 2.07 -33.15 -2.31
CA ASN A 178 2.43 -31.98 -3.10
C ASN A 178 3.78 -31.45 -2.59
N PHE A 179 4.86 -31.97 -3.18
CA PHE A 179 6.24 -31.56 -2.89
C PHE A 179 6.45 -30.03 -2.89
N ARG A 180 5.68 -29.27 -3.69
CA ARG A 180 5.79 -27.80 -3.80
C ARG A 180 5.40 -27.07 -2.50
N ASN A 181 4.31 -27.50 -1.84
CA ASN A 181 3.80 -26.79 -0.67
C ASN A 181 4.80 -26.79 0.51
N HIS A 182 5.73 -27.74 0.55
CA HIS A 182 6.70 -27.90 1.64
C HIS A 182 8.00 -27.10 1.49
N LEU A 183 8.18 -26.40 0.37
CA LEU A 183 9.45 -25.72 0.07
C LEU A 183 9.49 -24.28 0.57
N GLY A 184 8.33 -23.65 0.68
CA GLY A 184 8.15 -22.29 1.21
C GLY A 184 8.28 -22.22 2.73
N LEU A 185 8.47 -21.02 3.26
CA LEU A 185 8.53 -20.74 4.69
C LEU A 185 7.14 -20.64 5.32
N ILE A 186 6.14 -20.20 4.57
CA ILE A 186 4.77 -20.07 5.06
C ILE A 186 3.99 -21.34 4.73
N GLN A 187 3.57 -22.05 5.77
CA GLN A 187 2.97 -23.39 5.68
C GLN A 187 1.52 -23.36 6.18
N VAL A 188 0.67 -22.59 5.49
CA VAL A 188 -0.78 -22.53 5.81
C VAL A 188 -1.64 -22.72 4.56
N PRO A 189 -2.78 -23.41 4.67
CA PRO A 189 -3.64 -23.72 3.52
C PRO A 189 -4.59 -22.55 3.22
N LEU A 190 -4.04 -21.43 2.76
CA LEU A 190 -4.84 -20.32 2.22
C LEU A 190 -4.84 -20.39 0.69
N ASN A 191 -5.98 -20.06 0.08
CA ASN A 191 -6.04 -19.90 -1.36
C ASN A 191 -5.48 -18.54 -1.74
N VAL A 192 -4.54 -18.52 -2.69
CA VAL A 192 -3.98 -17.32 -3.28
C VAL A 192 -4.06 -17.45 -4.79
N ARG A 193 -4.20 -16.33 -5.49
CA ARG A 193 -4.36 -16.34 -6.95
C ARG A 193 -3.18 -16.99 -7.63
N ASP A 194 -3.44 -17.80 -8.65
CA ASP A 194 -2.40 -18.25 -9.56
C ASP A 194 -2.05 -17.18 -10.61
N ILE A 195 -1.09 -17.47 -11.48
CA ILE A 195 -0.64 -16.51 -12.50
C ILE A 195 -1.73 -16.18 -13.52
N HIS A 196 -2.64 -17.11 -13.83
CA HIS A 196 -3.74 -16.87 -14.77
C HIS A 196 -4.78 -15.94 -14.15
N GLU A 197 -5.19 -16.22 -12.91
CA GLU A 197 -6.09 -15.36 -12.15
C GLU A 197 -5.50 -13.95 -11.95
N LEU A 198 -4.18 -13.83 -11.76
CA LEU A 198 -3.51 -12.53 -11.69
C LEU A 198 -3.50 -11.78 -13.03
N LYS A 199 -3.31 -12.45 -14.16
CA LYS A 199 -3.39 -11.81 -15.49
C LYS A 199 -4.78 -11.27 -15.76
N GLU A 200 -5.80 -12.05 -15.42
CA GLU A 200 -7.20 -11.61 -15.55
C GLU A 200 -7.49 -10.43 -14.61
N TYR A 201 -7.02 -10.49 -13.37
CA TYR A 201 -7.28 -9.45 -12.39
C TYR A 201 -6.54 -8.14 -12.70
N PHE A 202 -5.31 -8.22 -13.21
CA PHE A 202 -4.47 -7.07 -13.58
C PHE A 202 -4.46 -6.84 -15.10
N SER A 203 -5.60 -7.03 -15.76
CA SER A 203 -5.71 -7.02 -17.24
C SER A 203 -5.21 -5.75 -17.90
N GLU A 204 -5.32 -4.60 -17.23
CA GLU A 204 -4.86 -3.32 -17.77
C GLU A 204 -3.33 -3.21 -17.79
N LEU A 205 -2.60 -4.09 -17.10
CA LEU A 205 -1.15 -4.24 -17.21
C LEU A 205 -0.73 -5.10 -18.42
N ASP A 206 -1.67 -5.53 -19.28
CA ASP A 206 -1.33 -6.24 -20.51
C ASP A 206 -0.42 -5.40 -21.43
N LEU A 207 0.43 -6.06 -22.21
CA LEU A 207 1.41 -5.43 -23.10
C LEU A 207 0.79 -4.57 -24.21
N ASN A 208 -0.51 -4.75 -24.52
CA ASN A 208 -1.22 -3.97 -25.52
C ASN A 208 -1.96 -2.76 -24.93
N THR A 209 -1.91 -2.58 -23.61
CA THR A 209 -2.57 -1.47 -22.92
C THR A 209 -1.57 -0.38 -22.61
N GLY A 210 -1.90 0.87 -22.96
CA GLY A 210 -1.06 2.02 -22.68
C GLY A 210 -0.82 2.22 -21.18
N GLN A 211 0.45 2.43 -20.80
CA GLN A 211 0.90 2.62 -19.41
C GLN A 211 1.74 3.88 -19.28
N MET A 212 1.43 4.68 -18.25
CA MET A 212 2.35 5.72 -17.76
C MET A 212 3.67 5.07 -17.28
N ASP A 213 4.81 5.73 -17.49
CA ASP A 213 6.20 5.25 -17.35
C ASP A 213 6.73 4.35 -18.48
N ILE A 214 5.88 3.95 -19.44
CA ILE A 214 6.28 3.13 -20.60
C ILE A 214 6.03 3.90 -21.90
N ASP A 215 4.77 4.21 -22.18
CA ASP A 215 4.33 4.80 -23.46
C ASP A 215 4.51 6.32 -23.52
N ASP A 216 4.93 6.93 -22.41
CA ASP A 216 5.43 8.31 -22.31
C ASP A 216 6.91 8.44 -22.68
N SER A 217 7.65 7.33 -22.80
CA SER A 217 9.09 7.32 -23.11
C SER A 217 9.40 7.24 -24.63
N ALA A 218 9.54 8.43 -25.24
CA ALA A 218 10.39 8.79 -26.39
C ALA A 218 10.27 8.14 -27.80
N HIS A 219 9.50 7.08 -28.08
CA HIS A 219 9.51 6.46 -29.44
C HIS A 219 8.16 6.40 -30.20
N VAL A 220 7.10 6.92 -29.59
CA VAL A 220 5.82 7.33 -30.23
C VAL A 220 5.71 8.84 -29.99
N PRO A 221 4.96 9.66 -30.76
CA PRO A 221 4.74 11.05 -30.35
C PRO A 221 4.15 11.07 -28.94
N ALA A 222 5.00 11.24 -27.92
CA ALA A 222 4.67 11.16 -26.49
C ALA A 222 3.59 12.20 -26.14
N GLU A 223 3.52 13.24 -26.96
CA GLU A 223 2.51 14.28 -27.00
C GLU A 223 1.08 13.80 -27.26
N LEU A 224 0.82 12.56 -27.72
CA LEU A 224 -0.54 12.05 -27.92
C LEU A 224 -1.06 11.21 -26.75
N PHE A 225 -0.28 10.28 -26.20
CA PHE A 225 -0.77 9.44 -25.10
C PHE A 225 -0.85 10.23 -23.79
N GLU A 226 0.24 10.87 -23.37
CA GLU A 226 0.26 11.61 -22.11
C GLU A 226 -0.77 12.75 -22.11
N SER A 227 -0.87 13.51 -23.21
CA SER A 227 -1.82 14.62 -23.30
C SER A 227 -3.27 14.16 -23.25
N GLU A 228 -3.63 13.09 -23.97
CA GLU A 228 -4.96 12.50 -23.92
C GLU A 228 -5.25 11.90 -22.55
N HIS A 229 -4.28 11.23 -21.93
CA HIS A 229 -4.44 10.67 -20.59
C HIS A 229 -4.68 11.78 -19.57
N VAL A 230 -3.87 12.84 -19.58
CA VAL A 230 -4.08 14.04 -18.75
C VAL A 230 -5.47 14.64 -18.98
N ARG A 231 -5.91 14.78 -20.24
CA ARG A 231 -7.24 15.30 -20.59
C ARG A 231 -8.36 14.43 -20.03
N LEU A 232 -8.22 13.11 -20.10
CA LEU A 232 -9.16 12.15 -19.51
C LEU A 232 -9.16 12.24 -17.99
N GLY A 233 -8.00 12.32 -17.34
CA GLY A 233 -7.87 12.48 -15.89
C GLY A 233 -8.53 13.77 -15.39
N GLN A 234 -8.35 14.89 -16.10
CA GLN A 234 -9.04 16.15 -15.80
C GLN A 234 -10.56 16.01 -15.89
N LYS A 235 -11.07 15.28 -16.89
CA LYS A 235 -12.51 15.00 -17.00
C LYS A 235 -13.03 14.18 -15.82
N VAL A 236 -12.28 13.15 -15.41
CA VAL A 236 -12.63 12.33 -14.23
C VAL A 236 -12.69 13.17 -12.95
N LEU A 237 -11.71 14.06 -12.75
CA LEU A 237 -11.71 14.99 -11.61
C LEU A 237 -12.87 15.98 -11.68
N MET A 238 -13.19 16.52 -12.86
CA MET A 238 -14.32 17.43 -13.06
C MET A 238 -15.66 16.76 -12.72
N GLU A 239 -15.82 15.48 -13.08
CA GLU A 239 -17.02 14.69 -12.76
C GLU A 239 -17.10 14.23 -11.30
N GLN A 240 -16.01 14.39 -10.53
CA GLN A 240 -15.90 14.00 -9.11
C GLN A 240 -16.33 12.56 -8.86
N ASP A 241 -15.91 11.63 -9.73
CA ASP A 241 -16.28 10.21 -9.65
C ASP A 241 -15.15 9.36 -9.05
N SER A 242 -15.34 8.87 -7.82
CA SER A 242 -14.35 8.02 -7.16
C SER A 242 -14.15 6.67 -7.86
N ALA A 243 -15.20 6.08 -8.42
CA ALA A 243 -15.10 4.78 -9.08
C ALA A 243 -14.38 4.91 -10.43
N ALA A 244 -14.70 5.96 -11.20
CA ALA A 244 -14.00 6.26 -12.45
C ALA A 244 -12.53 6.63 -12.19
N ALA A 245 -12.24 7.40 -11.13
CA ALA A 245 -10.86 7.69 -10.72
C ALA A 245 -10.09 6.43 -10.37
N GLN A 246 -10.71 5.50 -9.63
CA GLN A 246 -10.08 4.22 -9.29
C GLN A 246 -9.78 3.39 -10.54
N GLN A 247 -10.71 3.32 -11.50
CA GLN A 247 -10.47 2.64 -12.77
C GLN A 247 -9.34 3.29 -13.57
N TYR A 248 -9.34 4.63 -13.64
CA TYR A 248 -8.38 5.42 -14.40
C TYR A 248 -6.93 5.19 -13.93
N VAL A 249 -6.68 5.20 -12.62
CA VAL A 249 -5.30 5.09 -12.08
C VAL A 249 -4.67 3.70 -12.27
N ARG A 250 -5.42 2.69 -12.76
CA ARG A 250 -4.85 1.37 -13.10
C ARG A 250 -3.80 1.44 -14.21
N GLN A 251 -3.90 2.43 -15.09
CA GLN A 251 -2.92 2.76 -16.14
C GLN A 251 -1.86 3.79 -15.68
N GLY A 252 -1.94 4.22 -14.42
CA GLY A 252 -1.05 5.19 -13.80
C GLY A 252 -1.61 6.61 -13.81
N SER A 253 -1.19 7.39 -12.81
CA SER A 253 -1.57 8.80 -12.68
C SER A 253 -0.50 9.71 -13.27
N PRO A 254 -0.86 10.76 -14.03
CA PRO A 254 0.06 11.85 -14.34
C PRO A 254 0.49 12.58 -13.06
N ASN A 255 1.74 13.05 -13.01
CA ASN A 255 2.28 13.75 -11.83
C ASN A 255 1.45 14.96 -11.40
N SER A 256 0.93 15.72 -12.36
CA SER A 256 0.10 16.90 -12.12
C SER A 256 -1.28 16.60 -11.52
N LEU A 257 -1.80 15.38 -11.69
CA LEU A 257 -3.16 15.01 -11.26
C LEU A 257 -3.17 14.01 -10.10
N ARG A 258 -2.04 13.34 -9.81
CA ARG A 258 -1.98 12.21 -8.86
C ARG A 258 -2.55 12.55 -7.50
N ALA A 259 -2.14 13.68 -6.91
CA ALA A 259 -2.59 14.08 -5.58
C ALA A 259 -4.11 14.23 -5.48
N GLU A 260 -4.75 14.80 -6.50
CA GLU A 260 -6.19 15.01 -6.57
C GLU A 260 -6.95 13.70 -6.86
N LEU A 261 -6.43 12.87 -7.77
CA LEU A 261 -7.02 11.56 -8.07
C LEU A 261 -7.02 10.64 -6.86
N TRP A 262 -5.91 10.59 -6.11
CA TRP A 262 -5.81 9.81 -4.88
C TRP A 262 -6.76 10.33 -3.81
N ALA A 263 -6.84 11.66 -3.63
CA ALA A 263 -7.80 12.25 -2.71
C ALA A 263 -9.25 11.89 -3.09
N LEU A 264 -9.59 11.88 -4.38
CA LEU A 264 -10.91 11.50 -4.87
C LEU A 264 -11.22 10.00 -4.64
N ILE A 265 -10.27 9.10 -4.91
CA ILE A 265 -10.41 7.65 -4.64
C ILE A 265 -10.59 7.37 -3.13
N LEU A 266 -9.80 8.08 -2.31
CA LEU A 266 -9.86 7.97 -0.86
C LEU A 266 -11.06 8.72 -0.27
N ASN A 267 -11.82 9.45 -1.09
CA ASN A 267 -12.97 10.28 -0.68
C ASN A 267 -12.59 11.31 0.40
N ILE A 268 -11.42 11.94 0.23
CA ILE A 268 -10.90 12.98 1.11
C ILE A 268 -11.06 14.34 0.43
N SER A 269 -11.93 15.16 1.00
CA SER A 269 -12.03 16.59 0.67
C SER A 269 -11.31 17.44 1.71
N SER A 270 -10.88 18.65 1.34
CA SER A 270 -10.21 19.56 2.28
C SER A 270 -11.25 20.46 2.97
N GLN A 271 -12.09 19.89 3.85
CA GLN A 271 -13.12 20.68 4.53
C GLN A 271 -12.54 21.45 5.74
N PRO A 272 -13.19 22.52 6.21
CA PRO A 272 -12.76 23.22 7.43
C PRO A 272 -12.79 22.33 8.69
N GLU A 273 -13.77 21.42 8.81
CA GLU A 273 -13.90 20.50 9.95
C GLU A 273 -12.70 19.57 10.07
N ASP A 274 -12.20 19.16 8.92
CA ASP A 274 -11.04 18.29 8.72
C ASP A 274 -9.73 18.96 9.20
N ILE A 275 -9.59 20.28 8.97
CA ILE A 275 -8.47 21.08 9.49
C ILE A 275 -8.59 21.24 11.01
N LEU A 276 -9.78 21.54 11.52
CA LEU A 276 -10.03 21.67 12.95
C LEU A 276 -9.75 20.36 13.70
N TYR A 277 -10.10 19.22 13.11
CA TYR A 277 -9.81 17.90 13.67
C TYR A 277 -8.29 17.68 13.79
N TYR A 278 -7.54 18.01 12.74
CA TYR A 278 -6.08 17.93 12.79
C TYR A 278 -5.48 18.86 13.86
N GLU A 279 -5.94 20.11 13.97
CA GLU A 279 -5.47 21.03 15.02
C GLU A 279 -5.81 20.53 16.44
N GLN A 280 -6.93 19.83 16.61
CA GLN A 280 -7.26 19.17 17.87
C GLN A 280 -6.25 18.04 18.18
N LEU A 281 -5.91 17.21 17.20
CA LEU A 281 -4.89 16.16 17.37
C LEU A 281 -3.53 16.75 17.70
N LYS A 282 -3.11 17.80 16.98
CA LYS A 282 -1.90 18.56 17.29
C LYS A 282 -1.92 19.11 18.72
N SER A 283 -3.03 19.69 19.17
CA SER A 283 -3.16 20.14 20.56
C SER A 283 -2.96 19.00 21.56
N ASN A 284 -3.48 17.80 21.28
CA ASN A 284 -3.24 16.61 22.09
C ASN A 284 -1.77 16.17 22.04
N VAL A 285 -1.12 16.27 20.87
CA VAL A 285 0.33 16.06 20.74
C VAL A 285 1.09 17.04 21.60
N ILE A 286 0.74 18.34 21.64
CA ILE A 286 1.42 19.32 22.51
C ILE A 286 1.23 18.95 23.99
N GLN A 287 -0.01 18.68 24.40
CA GLN A 287 -0.38 18.49 25.81
C GLN A 287 0.16 17.19 26.43
N TYR A 288 0.24 16.10 25.66
CA TYR A 288 0.53 14.77 26.21
C TYR A 288 1.70 14.07 25.51
N ASN A 289 2.68 13.69 26.32
CA ASN A 289 3.80 12.87 25.91
C ASN A 289 3.43 11.39 26.01
N LEU A 290 3.60 10.66 24.92
CA LEU A 290 3.39 9.22 24.86
C LEU A 290 4.74 8.53 24.66
N LEU A 291 4.96 7.35 25.24
CA LEU A 291 6.14 6.53 24.94
C LEU A 291 6.31 6.29 23.43
N VAL A 292 5.21 6.11 22.70
CA VAL A 292 5.27 5.93 21.24
C VAL A 292 5.79 7.16 20.48
N ASP A 293 5.81 8.35 21.09
CA ASP A 293 6.44 9.53 20.47
C ASP A 293 7.93 9.29 20.28
N SER A 294 8.62 8.82 21.33
CA SER A 294 10.05 8.49 21.26
C SER A 294 10.34 7.36 20.28
N LEU A 295 9.42 6.41 20.13
CA LEU A 295 9.52 5.35 19.11
C LEU A 295 9.38 5.92 17.69
N ILE A 296 8.47 6.87 17.48
CA ILE A 296 8.28 7.56 16.20
C ILE A 296 9.53 8.40 15.87
N TYR A 297 10.01 9.22 16.80
CA TYR A 297 11.26 9.98 16.65
C TYR A 297 12.42 9.07 16.26
N LYS A 298 12.57 7.95 16.99
CA LYS A 298 13.65 6.99 16.69
C LYS A 298 13.48 6.34 15.32
N ASP A 299 12.26 5.98 14.95
CA ASP A 299 12.01 5.34 13.66
C ASP A 299 12.35 6.28 12.50
N VAL A 300 11.88 7.54 12.54
CA VAL A 300 12.19 8.55 11.52
C VAL A 300 13.70 8.77 11.37
N LYS A 301 14.40 8.98 12.50
CA LYS A 301 15.87 9.15 12.49
C LYS A 301 16.63 7.94 11.95
N LEU A 302 16.13 6.72 12.15
CA LEU A 302 16.77 5.50 11.65
C LEU A 302 16.41 5.16 10.20
N THR A 303 15.38 5.81 9.64
CA THR A 303 14.84 5.46 8.32
C THR A 303 14.88 6.67 7.41
N ALA A 304 13.83 7.48 7.37
CA ALA A 304 13.68 8.60 6.45
C ALA A 304 14.82 9.63 6.55
N SER A 305 15.34 9.92 7.75
CA SER A 305 16.48 10.86 7.90
C SER A 305 17.80 10.32 7.33
N ASN A 306 17.92 9.01 7.13
CA ASN A 306 19.09 8.36 6.52
C ASN A 306 18.82 7.95 5.06
N ASP A 307 17.70 8.36 4.48
CA ASP A 307 17.29 8.05 3.12
C ASP A 307 17.59 9.23 2.20
N ASP A 308 18.22 8.96 1.05
CA ASP A 308 18.66 9.97 0.10
C ASP A 308 17.51 10.82 -0.47
N TYR A 309 16.29 10.29 -0.49
CA TYR A 309 15.10 11.00 -0.99
C TYR A 309 14.30 11.66 0.12
N TYR A 310 14.23 11.04 1.31
CA TYR A 310 13.25 11.44 2.33
C TYR A 310 13.79 12.29 3.48
N PHE A 311 15.10 12.51 3.57
CA PHE A 311 15.71 13.25 4.69
C PHE A 311 15.12 14.66 4.89
N VAL A 312 14.61 15.28 3.83
CA VAL A 312 14.00 16.62 3.85
C VAL A 312 12.61 16.68 4.49
N PHE A 313 11.96 15.54 4.74
CA PHE A 313 10.57 15.47 5.21
C PHE A 313 10.42 15.16 6.70
N GLU A 314 11.50 15.24 7.47
CA GLU A 314 11.49 14.87 8.89
C GLU A 314 10.36 15.56 9.68
N ASP A 315 10.19 16.88 9.51
CA ASP A 315 9.13 17.63 10.18
C ASP A 315 7.73 17.14 9.82
N TYR A 316 7.48 16.88 8.53
CA TYR A 316 6.20 16.38 8.03
C TYR A 316 5.87 15.00 8.62
N LEU A 317 6.87 14.13 8.74
CA LEU A 317 6.71 12.80 9.32
C LEU A 317 6.27 12.90 10.79
N TYR A 318 6.87 13.79 11.58
CA TYR A 318 6.43 14.01 12.96
C TYR A 318 5.04 14.59 13.05
N GLN A 319 4.75 15.61 12.26
CA GLN A 319 3.44 16.27 12.22
C GLN A 319 2.31 15.28 11.93
N VAL A 320 2.55 14.30 11.04
CA VAL A 320 1.57 13.27 10.68
C VAL A 320 1.53 12.13 11.69
N LEU A 321 2.68 11.52 12.00
CA LEU A 321 2.74 10.28 12.79
C LEU A 321 2.39 10.52 14.26
N LEU A 322 2.80 11.67 14.81
CA LEU A 322 2.41 12.03 16.18
C LEU A 322 0.91 12.27 16.26
N CYS A 323 0.31 13.01 15.32
CA CYS A 323 -1.14 13.20 15.29
C CYS A 323 -1.88 11.87 15.09
N PHE A 324 -1.38 11.01 14.21
CA PHE A 324 -1.92 9.68 13.97
C PHE A 324 -1.98 8.83 15.24
N SER A 325 -0.98 8.89 16.13
CA SER A 325 -1.01 8.12 17.38
C SER A 325 -2.10 8.55 18.36
N ARG A 326 -2.63 9.77 18.22
CA ARG A 326 -3.71 10.32 19.07
C ARG A 326 -5.11 10.09 18.51
N ASP A 327 -5.22 9.74 17.24
CA ASP A 327 -6.49 9.70 16.53
C ASP A 327 -7.32 8.47 16.89
N THR A 328 -8.35 8.65 17.72
CA THR A 328 -9.26 7.56 18.10
C THR A 328 -10.19 7.11 16.98
N SER A 329 -10.36 7.89 15.90
CA SER A 329 -11.17 7.47 14.75
C SER A 329 -10.55 6.27 14.03
N VAL A 330 -9.22 6.10 14.12
CA VAL A 330 -8.51 4.93 13.60
C VAL A 330 -9.03 3.64 14.25
N LEU A 331 -9.56 3.67 15.47
CA LEU A 331 -10.03 2.46 16.16
C LEU A 331 -11.12 1.72 15.38
N GLU A 332 -11.88 2.40 14.52
CA GLU A 332 -12.94 1.81 13.71
C GLU A 332 -12.44 0.70 12.79
N HIS A 333 -11.19 0.78 12.30
CA HIS A 333 -10.64 -0.25 11.40
C HIS A 333 -10.49 -1.62 12.09
N PHE A 334 -10.42 -1.65 13.43
CA PHE A 334 -10.40 -2.91 14.19
C PHE A 334 -11.72 -3.69 14.14
N ALA A 335 -12.77 -3.14 13.54
CA ALA A 335 -14.01 -3.87 13.26
C ALA A 335 -13.84 -4.90 12.13
N TYR A 336 -12.88 -4.70 11.22
CA TYR A 336 -12.60 -5.57 10.07
C TYR A 336 -11.12 -5.96 9.94
N ASN A 337 -10.33 -5.71 11.00
CA ASN A 337 -8.97 -6.18 11.17
C ASN A 337 -8.97 -7.39 12.10
N SER A 338 -8.19 -8.43 11.81
CA SER A 338 -7.98 -9.57 12.72
C SER A 338 -7.42 -9.12 14.09
N ALA A 339 -6.64 -8.03 14.09
CA ALA A 339 -6.05 -7.47 15.29
C ALA A 339 -7.08 -6.84 16.24
N THR A 340 -6.70 -6.67 17.51
CA THR A 340 -7.47 -5.97 18.54
C THR A 340 -6.64 -4.82 19.12
N PRO A 341 -7.24 -3.64 19.35
CA PRO A 341 -6.47 -2.51 19.84
C PRO A 341 -5.90 -2.80 21.24
N PRO A 342 -4.59 -2.57 21.45
CA PRO A 342 -3.92 -2.73 22.73
C PRO A 342 -4.59 -1.88 23.82
N ARG A 343 -4.77 -2.49 24.99
CA ARG A 343 -5.29 -1.82 26.19
C ARG A 343 -4.17 -1.64 27.21
N SER A 344 -4.20 -0.51 27.90
CA SER A 344 -3.41 -0.23 29.09
C SER A 344 -4.33 0.21 30.23
N PHE A 345 -3.80 0.29 31.44
CA PHE A 345 -4.56 0.66 32.64
C PHE A 345 -4.05 1.97 33.21
N ILE A 346 -4.97 2.78 33.70
CA ILE A 346 -4.62 3.99 34.45
C ILE A 346 -3.76 3.61 35.67
N ARG A 347 -2.75 4.43 35.96
CA ARG A 347 -1.76 4.19 37.03
C ARG A 347 -2.45 3.85 38.36
N GLY A 348 -2.07 2.72 38.97
CA GLY A 348 -2.63 2.23 40.24
C GLY A 348 -3.96 1.49 40.12
N LYS A 349 -4.47 1.25 38.90
CA LYS A 349 -5.72 0.52 38.62
C LYS A 349 -5.52 -0.72 37.74
N LEU A 350 -4.35 -1.34 37.82
CA LEU A 350 -3.99 -2.51 37.01
C LEU A 350 -5.00 -3.66 37.23
N GLY A 351 -5.52 -4.24 36.14
CA GLY A 351 -6.46 -5.35 36.17
C GLY A 351 -7.92 -4.97 36.43
N MET A 352 -8.22 -3.68 36.58
CA MET A 352 -9.61 -3.19 36.70
C MET A 352 -10.12 -2.75 35.33
N GLU A 353 -10.91 -3.59 34.66
CA GLU A 353 -11.41 -3.38 33.28
C GLU A 353 -12.07 -2.01 33.06
N GLN A 354 -12.78 -1.48 34.06
CA GLN A 354 -13.39 -0.14 34.01
C GLN A 354 -12.40 1.02 33.84
N TYR A 355 -11.10 0.78 34.07
CA TYR A 355 -10.01 1.74 33.88
C TYR A 355 -9.06 1.34 32.74
N ALA A 356 -9.47 0.39 31.90
CA ALA A 356 -8.74 0.06 30.68
C ALA A 356 -8.97 1.15 29.63
N VAL A 357 -7.88 1.63 29.03
CA VAL A 357 -7.88 2.62 27.96
C VAL A 357 -7.06 2.07 26.78
N PHE A 358 -7.41 2.46 25.56
CA PHE A 358 -6.60 2.09 24.40
C PHE A 358 -5.28 2.84 24.40
N TYR A 359 -4.19 2.12 24.10
CA TYR A 359 -2.85 2.71 24.06
C TYR A 359 -2.01 2.17 22.89
N PRO A 360 -1.52 3.03 21.98
CA PRO A 360 -1.81 4.46 21.88
C PRO A 360 -3.31 4.72 21.64
N PRO A 361 -3.80 5.96 21.74
CA PRO A 361 -5.21 6.27 21.50
C PRO A 361 -5.78 5.72 20.18
N ASN A 362 -4.97 5.62 19.13
CA ASN A 362 -5.34 5.03 17.85
C ASN A 362 -5.30 3.49 17.79
N GLY A 363 -4.76 2.82 18.82
CA GLY A 363 -4.58 1.37 18.90
C GLY A 363 -3.42 0.80 18.06
N VAL A 364 -2.54 1.62 17.49
CA VAL A 364 -1.46 1.16 16.60
C VAL A 364 -0.10 1.37 17.27
N ILE A 365 0.65 0.28 17.46
CA ILE A 365 2.04 0.34 17.94
C ILE A 365 2.98 0.31 16.72
N PRO A 366 3.81 1.34 16.52
CA PRO A 366 4.67 1.43 15.34
C PRO A 366 5.77 0.35 15.38
N PHE A 367 6.05 -0.22 14.22
CA PHE A 367 7.19 -1.11 13.98
C PHE A 367 8.38 -0.34 13.41
N HIS A 368 9.55 -0.97 13.32
CA HIS A 368 10.69 -0.36 12.65
C HIS A 368 10.49 -0.22 11.12
N GLY A 369 10.35 1.01 10.63
CA GLY A 369 10.01 1.36 9.26
C GLY A 369 8.58 1.82 9.06
N PHE A 370 7.86 2.14 10.13
CA PHE A 370 6.48 2.63 10.06
C PHE A 370 6.40 4.00 9.40
N SER A 371 7.41 4.86 9.61
CA SER A 371 7.55 6.17 8.97
C SER A 371 7.52 6.11 7.43
N MET A 372 7.99 5.01 6.84
CA MET A 372 8.08 4.82 5.40
C MET A 372 6.71 4.72 4.71
N TYR A 373 5.62 4.52 5.47
CA TYR A 373 4.28 4.65 4.92
C TYR A 373 3.87 6.09 4.62
N VAL A 374 4.51 7.08 5.26
CA VAL A 374 4.20 8.51 5.08
C VAL A 374 5.19 9.18 4.14
N ALA A 375 6.46 8.83 4.20
CA ALA A 375 7.53 9.55 3.51
C ALA A 375 7.29 9.81 2.01
N PRO A 376 6.81 8.83 1.20
CA PRO A 376 6.51 9.08 -0.21
C PRO A 376 5.35 10.07 -0.44
N LEU A 377 4.39 10.13 0.49
CA LEU A 377 3.23 11.03 0.39
C LEU A 377 3.63 12.49 0.56
N CYS A 378 4.75 12.79 1.21
CA CYS A 378 5.25 14.14 1.38
C CYS A 378 5.61 14.81 0.04
N PHE A 379 5.92 14.04 -1.00
CA PHE A 379 6.09 14.57 -2.36
C PHE A 379 4.78 14.98 -3.03
N LEU A 380 3.63 14.50 -2.54
CA LEU A 380 2.32 14.78 -3.12
C LEU A 380 1.53 15.84 -2.35
N TYR A 381 1.75 15.96 -1.04
CA TYR A 381 0.96 16.82 -0.16
C TYR A 381 1.87 17.65 0.75
N ASN A 382 1.81 18.97 0.57
CA ASN A 382 2.54 19.97 1.35
C ASN A 382 1.75 20.50 2.56
N GLU A 383 0.44 20.27 2.63
CA GLU A 383 -0.38 20.68 3.77
C GLU A 383 -0.48 19.52 4.78
N PRO A 384 0.05 19.66 6.03
CA PRO A 384 0.11 18.57 6.99
C PRO A 384 -1.25 17.95 7.33
N SER A 385 -2.31 18.77 7.39
CA SER A 385 -3.68 18.30 7.64
C SER A 385 -4.18 17.37 6.53
N LYS A 386 -3.93 17.73 5.26
CA LYS A 386 -4.30 16.92 4.10
C LYS A 386 -3.44 15.67 4.01
N LEU A 387 -2.13 15.81 4.17
CA LEU A 387 -1.18 14.69 4.20
C LEU A 387 -1.59 13.65 5.24
N TYR A 388 -1.93 14.10 6.45
CA TYR A 388 -2.41 13.23 7.53
C TYR A 388 -3.70 12.49 7.16
N GLN A 389 -4.69 13.17 6.55
CA GLN A 389 -5.92 12.50 6.11
C GLN A 389 -5.65 11.41 5.07
N ILE A 390 -4.82 11.72 4.07
CA ILE A 390 -4.43 10.76 3.03
C ILE A 390 -3.76 9.55 3.66
N PHE A 391 -2.76 9.78 4.52
CA PHE A 391 -2.08 8.71 5.24
C PHE A 391 -3.06 7.87 6.07
N ARG A 392 -3.93 8.50 6.87
CA ARG A 392 -4.92 7.81 7.69
C ARG A 392 -5.80 6.88 6.84
N GLU A 393 -6.35 7.38 5.73
CA GLU A 393 -7.21 6.58 4.86
C GLU A 393 -6.47 5.44 4.16
N ILE A 394 -5.24 5.69 3.66
CA ILE A 394 -4.42 4.61 3.06
C ILE A 394 -4.10 3.55 4.12
N TYR A 395 -3.77 3.97 5.33
CA TYR A 395 -3.43 3.07 6.42
C TYR A 395 -4.59 2.14 6.78
N VAL A 396 -5.77 2.71 7.07
CA VAL A 396 -6.95 1.93 7.52
C VAL A 396 -7.57 1.07 6.42
N ARG A 397 -7.31 1.36 5.14
CA ARG A 397 -7.76 0.53 4.01
C ARG A 397 -6.78 -0.58 3.67
N TYR A 398 -5.49 -0.27 3.68
CA TYR A 398 -4.46 -1.12 3.10
C TYR A 398 -3.37 -1.48 4.12
N PHE A 399 -2.57 -0.51 4.58
CA PHE A 399 -1.30 -0.82 5.23
C PHE A 399 -1.39 -1.52 6.58
N PHE A 400 -2.52 -1.43 7.30
CA PHE A 400 -2.72 -2.22 8.52
C PHE A 400 -2.63 -3.75 8.26
N ARG A 401 -2.94 -4.18 7.03
CA ARG A 401 -2.92 -5.59 6.60
C ARG A 401 -1.49 -6.14 6.44
N LEU A 402 -0.51 -5.25 6.32
CA LEU A 402 0.90 -5.62 6.14
C LEU A 402 1.59 -6.00 7.45
N HIS A 403 0.97 -5.70 8.59
CA HIS A 403 1.50 -6.00 9.92
C HIS A 403 0.45 -6.63 10.87
N SER A 404 -0.53 -7.34 10.30
CA SER A 404 -1.54 -8.12 11.03
C SER A 404 -1.64 -9.54 10.45
N ILE A 405 -1.84 -10.53 11.34
CA ILE A 405 -2.00 -11.93 10.98
C ILE A 405 -3.48 -12.17 10.66
N SER A 406 -3.79 -12.35 9.38
CA SER A 406 -5.15 -12.63 8.91
C SER A 406 -5.15 -13.55 7.70
N SER A 407 -6.31 -14.13 7.40
CA SER A 407 -6.59 -14.94 6.20
C SER A 407 -7.00 -14.12 4.98
N HIS A 408 -6.99 -12.79 5.07
CA HIS A 408 -7.38 -11.90 3.97
C HIS A 408 -6.40 -12.02 2.78
N SER A 409 -6.89 -11.95 1.54
CA SER A 409 -6.06 -12.06 0.32
C SER A 409 -4.98 -10.98 0.23
N SER A 410 -5.32 -9.72 0.55
CA SER A 410 -4.38 -8.60 0.69
C SER A 410 -3.61 -8.58 2.02
N GLY A 411 -3.75 -9.60 2.87
CA GLY A 411 -3.04 -9.72 4.14
C GLY A 411 -1.61 -10.24 3.95
N ILE A 412 -0.67 -9.81 4.79
CA ILE A 412 0.74 -10.16 4.65
C ILE A 412 1.02 -11.67 4.55
N VAL A 413 0.23 -12.52 5.23
CA VAL A 413 0.36 -13.98 5.16
C VAL A 413 0.07 -14.49 3.75
N SER A 414 -1.03 -14.02 3.16
CA SER A 414 -1.42 -14.34 1.78
C SER A 414 -0.44 -13.76 0.76
N LEU A 415 0.09 -12.56 1.00
CA LEU A 415 1.13 -11.97 0.13
C LEU A 415 2.42 -12.81 0.13
N CYS A 416 2.84 -13.31 1.31
CA CYS A 416 4.01 -14.20 1.41
C CYS A 416 3.78 -15.49 0.63
N LEU A 417 2.62 -16.12 0.79
CA LEU A 417 2.24 -17.33 0.04
C LEU A 417 2.18 -17.08 -1.46
N LEU A 418 1.59 -15.96 -1.88
CA LEU A 418 1.48 -15.57 -3.28
C LEU A 418 2.87 -15.43 -3.89
N PHE A 419 3.78 -14.71 -3.22
CA PHE A 419 5.17 -14.55 -3.66
C PHE A 419 5.89 -15.91 -3.79
N GLU A 420 5.79 -16.78 -2.78
CA GLU A 420 6.42 -18.10 -2.80
C GLU A 420 5.85 -18.99 -3.91
N ASN A 421 4.53 -18.99 -4.09
CA ASN A 421 3.86 -19.75 -5.15
C ASN A 421 4.26 -19.28 -6.55
N LEU A 422 4.35 -17.96 -6.75
CA LEU A 422 4.79 -17.37 -8.02
C LEU A 422 6.23 -17.76 -8.35
N LEU A 423 7.16 -17.68 -7.39
CA LEU A 423 8.54 -18.09 -7.62
C LEU A 423 8.68 -19.59 -7.85
N GLN A 424 8.01 -20.42 -7.06
CA GLN A 424 8.10 -21.88 -7.21
C GLN A 424 7.46 -22.38 -8.50
N SER A 425 6.39 -21.73 -8.97
CA SER A 425 5.72 -22.09 -10.22
C SER A 425 6.51 -21.63 -11.46
N ARG A 426 7.02 -20.39 -11.45
CA ARG A 426 7.67 -19.80 -12.62
C ARG A 426 9.19 -19.95 -12.68
N LEU A 427 9.84 -20.02 -11.52
CA LEU A 427 11.31 -20.06 -11.38
C LEU A 427 11.75 -21.15 -10.39
N PRO A 428 11.32 -22.42 -10.56
CA PRO A 428 11.59 -23.47 -9.58
C PRO A 428 13.09 -23.69 -9.34
N GLN A 429 13.90 -23.67 -10.41
CA GLN A 429 15.35 -23.88 -10.32
C GLN A 429 16.03 -22.80 -9.45
N LEU A 430 15.67 -21.54 -9.66
CA LEU A 430 16.15 -20.42 -8.86
C LEU A 430 15.73 -20.58 -7.39
N PHE A 431 14.47 -20.92 -7.14
CA PHE A 431 13.98 -21.13 -5.79
C PHE A 431 14.76 -22.23 -5.06
N TYR A 432 15.00 -23.37 -5.72
CA TYR A 432 15.78 -24.47 -5.14
C TYR A 432 17.24 -24.06 -4.88
N HIS A 433 17.89 -23.43 -5.86
CA HIS A 433 19.27 -22.97 -5.73
C HIS A 433 19.45 -22.01 -4.55
N LEU A 434 18.62 -20.97 -4.48
CA LEU A 434 18.64 -20.00 -3.38
C LEU A 434 18.40 -20.66 -2.04
N ARG A 435 17.50 -21.65 -1.97
CA ARG A 435 17.29 -22.43 -0.75
C ARG A 435 18.52 -23.24 -0.33
N GLU A 436 19.19 -23.90 -1.27
CA GLU A 436 20.38 -24.72 -1.00
C GLU A 436 21.54 -23.89 -0.40
N ILE A 437 21.71 -22.66 -0.86
CA ILE A 437 22.73 -21.73 -0.32
C ILE A 437 22.27 -20.98 0.94
N GLY A 438 21.08 -21.32 1.50
CA GLY A 438 20.50 -20.68 2.68
C GLY A 438 19.82 -19.33 2.44
N ALA A 439 19.76 -18.87 1.19
CA ALA A 439 19.16 -17.61 0.75
C ALA A 439 17.64 -17.72 0.53
N GLN A 440 16.89 -18.13 1.55
CA GLN A 440 15.43 -18.29 1.42
C GLN A 440 14.76 -17.01 0.88
N PRO A 441 14.14 -17.04 -0.33
CA PRO A 441 13.71 -15.82 -1.03
C PRO A 441 12.80 -14.90 -0.19
N LEU A 442 11.87 -15.48 0.57
CA LEU A 442 10.93 -14.72 1.38
C LEU A 442 11.64 -13.92 2.48
N ARG A 443 12.74 -14.42 3.06
CA ARG A 443 13.49 -13.66 4.09
C ARG A 443 14.05 -12.34 3.56
N ILE A 444 14.37 -12.30 2.27
CA ILE A 444 14.89 -11.12 1.60
C ILE A 444 13.74 -10.18 1.22
N SER A 445 12.68 -10.70 0.59
CA SER A 445 11.57 -9.88 0.07
C SER A 445 10.56 -9.42 1.11
N PHE A 446 10.48 -10.06 2.28
CA PHE A 446 9.50 -9.74 3.31
C PHE A 446 9.53 -8.26 3.72
N LYS A 447 10.72 -7.69 3.92
CA LYS A 447 10.89 -6.28 4.30
C LYS A 447 10.37 -5.32 3.22
N TRP A 448 10.47 -5.68 1.95
CA TRP A 448 9.94 -4.89 0.85
C TRP A 448 8.42 -4.86 0.91
N MET A 449 7.77 -6.02 1.05
CA MET A 449 6.31 -6.12 1.11
C MET A 449 5.73 -5.43 2.35
N VAL A 450 6.35 -5.60 3.53
CA VAL A 450 5.89 -4.93 4.76
C VAL A 450 5.99 -3.42 4.67
N ARG A 451 7.01 -2.86 4.00
CA ARG A 451 7.12 -1.40 3.79
C ARG A 451 6.44 -0.91 2.51
N ALA A 452 5.65 -1.77 1.86
CA ALA A 452 5.05 -1.48 0.55
C ALA A 452 6.05 -0.91 -0.48
N PHE A 453 7.30 -1.39 -0.44
CA PHE A 453 8.47 -0.98 -1.22
C PHE A 453 9.02 0.43 -0.97
N SER A 454 8.50 1.18 0.01
CA SER A 454 9.06 2.47 0.38
C SER A 454 10.45 2.35 1.01
N GLY A 455 11.38 3.19 0.57
CA GLY A 455 12.80 3.16 0.93
C GLY A 455 13.59 2.06 0.21
N TYR A 456 13.01 1.46 -0.83
CA TYR A 456 13.70 0.49 -1.69
C TYR A 456 13.67 0.91 -3.16
N LEU A 457 12.52 1.39 -3.65
CA LEU A 457 12.38 1.91 -5.01
C LEU A 457 12.60 3.42 -5.06
N ALA A 458 12.98 3.94 -6.22
CA ALA A 458 12.87 5.38 -6.48
C ALA A 458 11.42 5.84 -6.31
N THR A 459 11.23 7.08 -5.84
CA THR A 459 9.91 7.54 -5.41
C THR A 459 8.90 7.62 -6.56
N ASP A 460 9.30 8.01 -7.76
CA ASP A 460 8.45 8.01 -8.95
C ASP A 460 7.92 6.59 -9.26
N GLN A 461 8.81 5.60 -9.22
CA GLN A 461 8.50 4.19 -9.44
C GLN A 461 7.59 3.62 -8.35
N LEU A 462 7.82 4.00 -7.10
CA LEU A 462 6.98 3.64 -5.96
C LEU A 462 5.57 4.21 -6.10
N LEU A 463 5.42 5.46 -6.53
CA LEU A 463 4.12 6.09 -6.72
C LEU A 463 3.32 5.40 -7.83
N PHE A 464 3.98 4.92 -8.89
CA PHE A 464 3.30 4.08 -9.88
C PHE A 464 2.85 2.73 -9.30
N LEU A 465 3.61 2.11 -8.40
CA LEU A 465 3.14 0.91 -7.69
C LEU A 465 1.90 1.22 -6.85
N TRP A 466 1.89 2.35 -6.14
CA TRP A 466 0.78 2.73 -5.27
C TRP A 466 -0.47 3.19 -6.04
N ASP A 467 -0.31 3.76 -7.25
CA ASP A 467 -1.43 3.95 -8.19
C ASP A 467 -2.19 2.62 -8.42
N ARG A 468 -1.46 1.49 -8.52
CA ARG A 468 -2.04 0.17 -8.77
C ARG A 468 -2.67 -0.43 -7.51
N ILE A 469 -2.10 -0.15 -6.34
CA ILE A 469 -2.76 -0.50 -5.06
C ILE A 469 -4.13 0.19 -4.97
N LEU A 470 -4.18 1.49 -5.23
CA LEU A 470 -5.42 2.26 -5.20
C LEU A 470 -6.38 1.83 -6.32
N GLY A 471 -5.88 1.67 -7.54
CA GLY A 471 -6.69 1.38 -8.73
C GLY A 471 -7.34 0.00 -8.72
N TYR A 472 -6.64 -1.00 -8.20
CA TYR A 472 -7.15 -2.36 -8.07
C TYR A 472 -7.69 -2.70 -6.68
N ASN A 473 -7.61 -1.76 -5.73
CA ASN A 473 -8.03 -1.94 -4.34
C ASN A 473 -7.44 -3.21 -3.69
N THR A 474 -6.16 -3.53 -3.96
CA THR A 474 -5.48 -4.72 -3.44
C THR A 474 -4.00 -4.47 -3.16
N LEU A 475 -3.42 -5.27 -2.26
CA LEU A 475 -1.98 -5.29 -1.98
C LEU A 475 -1.25 -6.44 -2.69
N GLU A 476 -1.96 -7.30 -3.43
CA GLU A 476 -1.36 -8.48 -4.10
C GLU A 476 -0.27 -8.10 -5.10
N ILE A 477 -0.35 -6.90 -5.69
CA ILE A 477 0.67 -6.38 -6.61
C ILE A 477 2.05 -6.28 -5.95
N LEU A 478 2.14 -6.15 -4.63
CA LEU A 478 3.41 -6.14 -3.89
C LEU A 478 4.14 -7.48 -4.00
N ALA A 479 3.40 -8.59 -3.90
CA ALA A 479 3.95 -9.94 -4.03
C ALA A 479 4.35 -10.25 -5.48
N VAL A 480 3.55 -9.77 -6.44
CA VAL A 480 3.87 -9.87 -7.87
C VAL A 480 5.16 -9.12 -8.19
N LEU A 481 5.29 -7.87 -7.72
CA LEU A 481 6.53 -7.10 -7.92
C LEU A 481 7.73 -7.79 -7.28
N ALA A 482 7.59 -8.27 -6.04
CA ALA A 482 8.67 -9.01 -5.39
C ALA A 482 9.13 -10.21 -6.22
N ALA A 483 8.20 -11.00 -6.78
CA ALA A 483 8.54 -12.12 -7.65
C ALA A 483 9.17 -11.65 -8.98
N ALA A 484 8.69 -10.54 -9.55
CA ALA A 484 9.25 -9.93 -10.76
C ALA A 484 10.69 -9.45 -10.59
N VAL A 485 11.05 -8.88 -9.43
CA VAL A 485 12.43 -8.49 -9.10
C VAL A 485 13.36 -9.70 -9.12
N PHE A 486 12.95 -10.81 -8.48
CA PHE A 486 13.72 -12.06 -8.50
C PHE A 486 13.83 -12.64 -9.92
N ALA A 487 12.76 -12.57 -10.71
CA ALA A 487 12.77 -13.01 -12.10
C ALA A 487 13.75 -12.19 -12.95
N PHE A 488 13.76 -10.88 -12.77
CA PHE A 488 14.65 -9.97 -13.48
C PHE A 488 16.12 -10.19 -13.14
N ARG A 489 16.43 -10.46 -11.87
CA ARG A 489 17.79 -10.74 -11.40
C ARG A 489 18.16 -12.24 -11.46
N ALA A 490 17.33 -13.08 -12.07
CA ALA A 490 17.47 -14.54 -11.99
C ALA A 490 18.83 -15.05 -12.50
N GLY A 491 19.36 -14.48 -13.60
CA GLY A 491 20.67 -14.86 -14.14
C GLY A 491 21.79 -14.69 -13.11
N ASN A 492 21.91 -13.48 -12.54
CA ASN A 492 22.91 -13.19 -11.51
C ASN A 492 22.68 -14.02 -10.24
N LEU A 493 21.42 -14.23 -9.85
CA LEU A 493 21.07 -15.01 -8.66
C LEU A 493 21.35 -16.51 -8.80
N MET A 494 21.42 -17.06 -10.02
CA MET A 494 21.81 -18.46 -10.24
C MET A 494 23.32 -18.68 -10.10
N GLU A 495 24.12 -17.62 -10.13
CA GLU A 495 25.58 -17.68 -10.01
C GLU A 495 26.08 -17.46 -8.57
N VAL A 496 25.21 -16.99 -7.66
CA VAL A 496 25.60 -16.73 -6.27
C VAL A 496 25.75 -18.04 -5.50
N THR A 497 26.64 -18.05 -4.51
CA THR A 497 26.93 -19.26 -3.71
C THR A 497 26.70 -19.05 -2.20
N SER A 498 26.19 -17.88 -1.80
CA SER A 498 25.91 -17.56 -0.41
C SER A 498 24.75 -16.57 -0.27
N LEU A 499 24.12 -16.55 0.91
CA LEU A 499 23.09 -15.58 1.29
C LEU A 499 23.57 -14.13 1.10
N ALA A 500 24.77 -13.79 1.56
CA ALA A 500 25.29 -12.42 1.46
C ALA A 500 25.43 -11.96 0.00
N ALA A 501 25.85 -12.85 -0.91
CA ALA A 501 25.93 -12.55 -2.33
C ALA A 501 24.53 -12.35 -2.95
N ALA A 502 23.55 -13.19 -2.58
CA ALA A 502 22.16 -13.02 -3.03
C ALA A 502 21.56 -11.69 -2.52
N GLU A 503 21.82 -11.34 -1.26
CA GLU A 503 21.41 -10.06 -0.68
C GLU A 503 22.07 -8.87 -1.38
N ALA A 504 23.34 -8.99 -1.78
CA ALA A 504 24.05 -7.95 -2.54
C ALA A 504 23.44 -7.74 -3.94
N VAL A 505 23.11 -8.81 -4.66
CA VAL A 505 22.43 -8.73 -5.97
C VAL A 505 21.06 -8.05 -5.87
N LEU A 506 20.41 -8.14 -4.71
CA LEU A 506 19.08 -7.61 -4.42
C LEU A 506 19.09 -6.39 -3.51
N ALA A 507 20.27 -5.79 -3.26
CA ALA A 507 20.40 -4.71 -2.29
C ALA A 507 19.79 -3.41 -2.81
N ASP A 508 20.08 -3.08 -4.07
CA ASP A 508 19.62 -1.85 -4.71
C ASP A 508 18.47 -2.13 -5.69
N LEU A 509 17.29 -1.63 -5.34
CA LEU A 509 16.09 -1.66 -6.18
C LEU A 509 15.74 -0.28 -6.74
N SER A 510 16.52 0.77 -6.44
CA SER A 510 16.21 2.16 -6.79
C SER A 510 16.20 2.40 -8.30
N THR A 511 17.00 1.61 -9.04
CA THR A 511 17.14 1.67 -10.50
C THR A 511 16.03 0.93 -11.26
N LEU A 512 15.18 0.17 -10.58
CA LEU A 512 14.21 -0.69 -11.24
C LEU A 512 13.00 0.09 -11.79
N LYS A 513 12.64 -0.23 -13.04
CA LYS A 513 11.40 0.24 -13.67
C LYS A 513 10.24 -0.70 -13.36
N VAL A 514 9.31 -0.25 -12.52
CA VAL A 514 8.29 -1.11 -11.91
C VAL A 514 7.27 -1.58 -12.95
N MET A 515 6.79 -0.69 -13.82
CA MET A 515 5.75 -1.04 -14.77
C MET A 515 6.23 -2.08 -15.80
N PRO A 516 7.39 -1.89 -16.48
CA PRO A 516 7.94 -2.92 -17.36
C PRO A 516 8.14 -4.27 -16.67
N LEU A 517 8.64 -4.28 -15.43
CA LEU A 517 8.85 -5.52 -14.67
C LEU A 517 7.54 -6.26 -14.41
N LEU A 518 6.49 -5.55 -14.01
CA LEU A 518 5.17 -6.14 -13.79
C LEU A 518 4.58 -6.71 -15.08
N GLN A 519 4.62 -5.94 -16.19
CA GLN A 519 4.06 -6.39 -17.46
C GLN A 519 4.79 -7.63 -18.00
N ILE A 520 6.13 -7.66 -17.93
CA ILE A 520 6.92 -8.81 -18.39
C ILE A 520 6.65 -10.04 -17.53
N PHE A 521 6.65 -9.86 -16.21
CA PHE A 521 6.43 -10.97 -15.30
C PHE A 521 5.02 -11.56 -15.45
N LEU A 522 4.00 -10.72 -15.62
CA LEU A 522 2.62 -11.18 -15.76
C LEU A 522 2.30 -11.68 -17.17
N PHE A 523 2.73 -11.01 -18.25
CA PHE A 523 2.19 -11.25 -19.59
C PHE A 523 3.20 -11.79 -20.60
N ALA A 524 4.49 -11.45 -20.52
CA ALA A 524 5.46 -11.85 -21.55
C ALA A 524 5.90 -13.33 -21.46
N THR A 525 5.68 -13.97 -20.31
CA THR A 525 6.38 -15.20 -19.94
C THR A 525 5.61 -16.51 -20.18
N ASP A 526 4.44 -16.44 -20.82
CA ASP A 526 3.62 -17.61 -21.21
C ASP A 526 3.96 -18.19 -22.59
N SER A 527 4.95 -17.64 -23.29
CA SER A 527 5.46 -18.24 -24.52
C SER A 527 6.29 -19.48 -24.19
N SER A 528 5.56 -20.61 -24.06
CA SER A 528 6.04 -21.99 -23.97
C SER A 528 6.80 -22.45 -25.23
N SER A 529 7.85 -21.71 -25.63
CA SER A 529 8.70 -22.04 -26.77
C SER A 529 10.19 -21.72 -26.56
N LEU A 530 10.70 -21.80 -25.32
CA LEU A 530 12.15 -21.85 -25.06
C LEU A 530 12.65 -23.23 -24.60
N SER A 531 11.94 -24.28 -25.00
CA SER A 531 12.43 -25.66 -24.91
C SER A 531 12.17 -26.40 -26.21
N LYS A 532 12.86 -26.00 -27.28
CA LYS A 532 13.22 -26.88 -28.41
C LYS A 532 14.38 -26.24 -29.16
N GLY A 533 15.56 -26.83 -28.99
CA GLY A 533 16.71 -26.51 -29.82
C GLY A 533 16.53 -27.00 -31.26
N THR A 534 17.49 -26.56 -32.08
CA THR A 534 17.83 -26.95 -33.46
C THR A 534 17.12 -26.26 -34.63
N GLY A 535 17.93 -25.64 -35.49
CA GLY A 535 17.80 -25.76 -36.95
C GLY A 535 17.36 -24.51 -37.70
N ALA A 536 18.29 -23.89 -38.42
CA ALA A 536 17.99 -22.95 -39.49
C ALA A 536 17.13 -23.60 -40.59
N THR A 537 16.18 -22.85 -41.19
CA THR A 537 15.99 -22.64 -42.65
C THR A 537 14.69 -21.84 -42.92
N LEU A 538 14.80 -20.95 -43.91
CA LEU A 538 13.82 -20.00 -44.51
C LEU A 538 12.49 -20.55 -45.06
N LEU A 539 11.59 -19.57 -45.35
CA LEU A 539 10.38 -19.50 -46.21
C LEU A 539 9.05 -19.48 -45.42
N GLY A 540 8.10 -18.54 -45.54
CA GLY A 540 7.93 -17.34 -46.37
C GLY A 540 6.53 -16.73 -46.14
N PHE A 541 6.43 -15.40 -46.17
CA PHE A 541 5.28 -14.49 -46.38
C PHE A 541 3.91 -14.71 -45.66
N SER A 542 3.49 -13.70 -44.88
CA SER A 542 2.26 -12.90 -45.15
C SER A 542 2.15 -11.72 -44.19
N THR A 543 1.64 -10.61 -44.71
CA THR A 543 1.54 -9.26 -44.17
C THR A 543 0.58 -9.08 -42.99
N GLY A 544 0.96 -8.26 -42.01
CA GLY A 544 0.06 -7.60 -41.06
C GLY A 544 0.27 -7.99 -39.59
N ALA A 545 0.31 -6.98 -38.72
CA ALA A 545 0.42 -7.00 -37.26
C ALA A 545 1.84 -6.95 -36.66
N SER A 546 1.96 -5.98 -35.76
CA SER A 546 3.01 -5.68 -34.79
C SER A 546 3.68 -6.93 -34.21
N ASN A 547 5.00 -7.01 -34.40
CA ASN A 547 5.80 -8.19 -34.10
C ASN A 547 6.47 -8.04 -32.71
N PRO A 548 6.26 -8.96 -31.74
CA PRO A 548 6.81 -8.88 -30.38
C PRO A 548 8.34 -9.06 -30.26
N VAL A 549 9.04 -9.23 -31.39
CA VAL A 549 10.51 -9.38 -31.45
C VAL A 549 11.25 -8.06 -31.16
N TYR A 550 10.59 -6.90 -31.34
CA TYR A 550 11.21 -5.59 -31.08
C TYR A 550 11.28 -5.20 -29.60
N GLN A 551 10.44 -5.80 -28.74
CA GLN A 551 10.49 -5.54 -27.28
C GLN A 551 11.60 -6.36 -26.58
N LEU A 552 12.00 -7.51 -27.11
CA LEU A 552 13.15 -8.27 -26.61
C LEU A 552 14.49 -7.59 -26.92
N ALA A 553 14.61 -6.93 -28.08
CA ALA A 553 15.82 -6.17 -28.45
C ALA A 553 16.00 -4.91 -27.59
N ALA A 554 14.91 -4.30 -27.13
CA ALA A 554 14.95 -3.21 -26.14
C ALA A 554 15.43 -3.70 -24.75
N PHE A 555 15.16 -4.96 -24.42
CA PHE A 555 15.58 -5.58 -23.15
C PHE A 555 17.08 -5.90 -23.12
N GLU A 556 17.68 -6.34 -24.23
CA GLU A 556 19.14 -6.48 -24.34
C GLU A 556 19.87 -5.13 -24.24
N LEU A 557 19.25 -4.04 -24.71
CA LEU A 557 19.81 -2.68 -24.63
C LEU A 557 19.75 -2.08 -23.22
N ILE A 558 18.69 -2.36 -22.46
CA ILE A 558 18.57 -1.94 -21.04
C ILE A 558 19.49 -2.79 -20.14
N PHE A 559 19.63 -4.09 -20.43
CA PHE A 559 20.53 -4.98 -19.70
C PHE A 559 22.01 -4.62 -19.92
N LEU A 560 22.38 -4.16 -21.12
CA LEU A 560 23.74 -3.72 -21.44
C LEU A 560 24.10 -2.33 -20.89
N SER A 561 23.13 -1.48 -20.54
CA SER A 561 23.40 -0.18 -19.90
C SER A 561 23.66 -0.33 -18.40
N ASP A 562 22.89 -1.16 -17.69
CA ASP A 562 23.00 -1.28 -16.23
C ASP A 562 24.15 -2.17 -15.77
N VAL A 563 24.49 -3.23 -16.51
CA VAL A 563 25.58 -4.15 -16.14
C VAL A 563 26.97 -3.52 -16.37
N ARG A 564 27.09 -2.53 -17.28
CA ARG A 564 28.36 -1.84 -17.53
C ARG A 564 28.65 -0.70 -16.54
N CYS A 565 27.65 -0.11 -15.91
CA CYS A 565 27.83 0.98 -14.94
C CYS A 565 28.22 0.48 -13.54
N ALA A 566 27.71 -0.69 -13.12
CA ALA A 566 28.02 -1.25 -11.80
C ALA A 566 29.39 -1.96 -11.70
N ALA A 567 29.96 -2.40 -12.83
CA ALA A 567 31.19 -3.20 -12.84
C ALA A 567 32.49 -2.39 -12.94
N LEU A 568 32.44 -1.09 -13.26
CA LEU A 568 33.65 -0.34 -13.64
C LEU A 568 33.97 0.90 -12.80
N GLY A 569 33.09 1.39 -11.93
CA GLY A 569 33.44 2.48 -11.00
C GLY A 569 34.13 3.69 -11.66
N VAL A 570 33.55 4.22 -12.74
CA VAL A 570 34.03 5.44 -13.40
C VAL A 570 32.86 6.40 -13.64
N ASP A 571 33.08 7.67 -13.27
CA ASP A 571 32.14 8.78 -13.37
C ASP A 571 31.60 9.01 -14.80
N SER A 572 30.31 9.30 -14.84
CA SER A 572 29.51 9.64 -16.00
C SER A 572 29.86 11.04 -16.54
N LEU A 573 30.79 11.15 -17.50
CA LEU A 573 30.89 12.27 -18.46
C LEU A 573 32.10 12.06 -19.37
N SER A 574 31.91 11.39 -20.52
CA SER A 574 32.70 11.58 -21.77
C SER A 574 32.36 10.48 -22.78
N LEU A 575 31.28 10.64 -23.55
CA LEU A 575 31.16 10.11 -24.93
C LEU A 575 29.88 10.62 -25.59
N ALA A 576 29.67 11.94 -25.52
CA ALA A 576 28.80 12.67 -26.42
C ALA A 576 29.68 13.60 -27.24
N LEU A 577 30.10 13.16 -28.43
CA LEU A 577 30.53 13.95 -29.60
C LEU A 577 31.33 13.03 -30.54
N ILE A 578 30.75 12.66 -31.68
CA ILE A 578 31.35 12.79 -33.03
C ILE A 578 30.31 12.38 -34.09
N ARG A 579 29.83 13.44 -34.77
CA ARG A 579 29.38 13.58 -36.18
C ARG A 579 28.04 12.99 -36.65
N PHE A 580 27.09 13.92 -36.81
CA PHE A 580 25.98 13.90 -37.77
C PHE A 580 26.43 14.27 -39.21
N SER A 581 25.88 13.54 -40.19
CA SER A 581 25.47 13.91 -41.58
C SER A 581 26.54 14.47 -42.56
N PRO A 582 26.35 14.42 -43.91
CA PRO A 582 25.08 14.41 -44.65
C PRO A 582 24.99 13.43 -45.83
N PHE A 583 23.77 13.08 -46.26
CA PHE A 583 23.47 12.92 -47.69
C PHE A 583 21.98 13.15 -47.94
N LEU A 584 21.68 14.26 -48.62
CA LEU A 584 20.42 14.49 -49.29
C LEU A 584 20.75 14.94 -50.72
N TRP A 585 20.08 14.27 -51.67
CA TRP A 585 20.06 14.40 -53.13
C TRP A 585 21.09 13.62 -53.98
N GLY A 586 20.69 12.93 -55.05
CA GLY A 586 19.40 12.97 -55.74
C GLY A 586 19.14 11.86 -56.75
N PHE A 587 17.83 11.66 -56.97
CA PHE A 587 17.11 11.11 -58.14
C PHE A 587 17.76 9.96 -58.93
N LEU A 588 17.29 8.74 -58.65
CA LEU A 588 16.67 7.81 -59.60
C LEU A 588 15.85 6.75 -58.84
#